data_AF-A0A497GQT0-F1
#
_entry.id   AF-A0A497GQT0-F1
#
_cell.length_a   1.000
_cell.length_b   1.000
_cell.length_c   1.000
_cell.angle_alpha   90.00
_cell.angle_beta   90.00
_cell.angle_gamma   90.00
#
_symmetry.space_group_name_H-M   'P 1'
#
loop_
_entity.id
_entity.type
_entity.pdbx_description
1 polymer ?
#
loop_
_entity_poly.entity_id
_entity_poly.type
_entity_poly.pdbx_seq_one_letter_code
_entity_poly.pdbx_strand_id
1 'polypeptide(L)'
;MSRNANNNNVIPKFLFYTYMFSSLLSAGISWSSAMLRNAEKLILDMISSASHIFSTLILAYILYLALHYVKEHKMSLWSMVRRANLAETAKVNTRVEEHFTVAMSMVESRVRHSPSRREPMTFFLLIVLPFIIGFMLVEIAGKQLPELEPTALLQRMEEIMLLSALLLLGGFLLLTAEVVSVYVLHILNRDMNEIEEVEDELISMLKPLFDKLSISTPRRDYSIPRRSTLLYIILTMLTLGLFKIYWVYAVIFKDIVNHENEDSKIYKCLSKIMHISTKNSLYNRNVLG
;
A
#
# COMPACT_ATOMS: atom_id res chain seq x y z
N MET A 1 -11.82 -9.06 -20.18
CA MET A 1 -12.09 -7.77 -19.52
C MET A 1 -11.02 -6.78 -19.95
N SER A 2 -11.31 -5.98 -20.97
CA SER A 2 -10.42 -4.94 -21.49
C SER A 2 -10.62 -3.67 -20.66
N ARG A 3 -9.86 -3.50 -19.58
CA ARG A 3 -9.69 -2.17 -18.97
C ARG A 3 -9.00 -1.31 -20.01
N ASN A 4 -9.66 -0.23 -20.45
CA ASN A 4 -9.07 0.78 -21.31
C ASN A 4 -7.74 1.25 -20.70
N ALA A 5 -6.64 0.93 -21.37
CA ALA A 5 -5.27 1.13 -20.91
C ALA A 5 -4.79 2.59 -21.04
N ASN A 6 -5.69 3.58 -20.99
CA ASN A 6 -5.33 4.99 -21.04
C ASN A 6 -5.62 5.67 -19.69
N ASN A 7 -4.53 6.01 -18.99
CA ASN A 7 -4.40 7.03 -17.94
C ASN A 7 -4.94 6.81 -16.52
N ASN A 8 -5.55 5.68 -16.18
CA ASN A 8 -5.95 5.47 -14.79
C ASN A 8 -4.81 4.86 -13.97
N ASN A 9 -3.86 5.69 -13.53
CA ASN A 9 -2.96 5.29 -12.43
C ASN A 9 -3.84 4.74 -11.30
N VAL A 10 -3.57 3.52 -10.84
CA VAL A 10 -4.31 2.89 -9.73
C VAL A 10 -4.45 3.84 -8.54
N ILE A 11 -3.41 4.63 -8.30
CA ILE A 11 -3.37 5.66 -7.27
C ILE A 11 -3.06 7.00 -7.96
N PRO A 12 -4.01 7.94 -7.98
CA PRO A 12 -3.81 9.23 -8.65
C PRO A 12 -2.64 10.02 -8.05
N LYS A 13 -1.70 10.46 -8.90
CA LYS A 13 -0.51 11.24 -8.47
C LYS A 13 -0.88 12.55 -7.75
N PHE A 14 -2.03 13.14 -8.05
CA PHE A 14 -2.46 14.36 -7.36
C PHE A 14 -2.64 14.13 -5.86
N LEU A 15 -3.06 12.94 -5.43
CA LEU A 15 -3.21 12.61 -4.00
C LEU A 15 -1.86 12.71 -3.28
N PHE A 16 -0.77 12.24 -3.90
CA PHE A 16 0.58 12.39 -3.35
C PHE A 16 0.95 13.85 -3.16
N TYR A 17 0.75 14.68 -4.18
CA TYR A 17 1.10 16.09 -4.11
C TYR A 17 0.25 16.82 -3.06
N THR A 18 -1.04 16.50 -2.94
CA THR A 18 -1.91 17.06 -1.90
C THR A 18 -1.44 16.63 -0.51
N TYR A 19 -1.11 15.36 -0.31
CA TYR A 19 -0.55 14.86 0.96
C TYR A 19 0.79 15.54 1.31
N MET A 20 1.70 15.61 0.35
CA MET A 20 3.02 16.23 0.54
C MET A 20 2.87 17.71 0.88
N PHE A 21 2.09 18.46 0.09
CA PHE A 21 1.89 19.89 0.30
C PHE A 21 1.22 20.18 1.65
N SER A 22 0.15 19.46 2.00
CA SER A 22 -0.53 19.65 3.31
C SER A 22 0.36 19.27 4.49
N SER A 23 1.18 18.22 4.37
CA SER A 23 2.19 17.85 5.39
C SER A 23 3.23 18.95 5.59
N LEU A 24 3.82 19.44 4.49
CA LEU A 24 4.86 20.47 4.54
C LEU A 24 4.30 21.81 5.02
N LEU A 25 3.08 22.15 4.59
CA LEU A 25 2.37 23.35 5.04
C LEU A 25 2.13 23.29 6.55
N SER A 26 1.59 22.18 7.06
CA SER A 26 1.38 22.00 8.50
C SER A 26 2.69 22.10 9.30
N ALA A 27 3.76 21.45 8.84
CA ALA A 27 5.06 21.52 9.49
C ALA A 27 5.64 22.95 9.48
N GLY A 28 5.57 23.63 8.34
CA GLY A 28 6.05 25.00 8.17
C GLY A 28 5.28 26.01 9.01
N ILE A 29 3.94 25.89 9.08
CA ILE A 29 3.10 26.75 9.91
C ILE A 29 3.36 26.48 11.39
N SER A 30 3.45 25.22 11.83
CA SER A 30 3.75 24.89 13.23
C SER A 30 5.09 25.46 13.69
N TRP A 31 6.10 25.39 12.83
CA TRP A 31 7.42 25.96 13.14
C TRP A 31 7.38 27.49 13.20
N SER A 32 6.63 28.12 12.29
CA SER A 32 6.47 29.58 12.26
C SER A 32 5.64 30.10 13.44
N SER A 33 4.55 29.40 13.80
CA SER A 33 3.66 29.80 14.89
C SER A 33 4.34 29.74 16.27
N ALA A 34 5.33 28.84 16.43
CA ALA A 34 6.15 28.77 17.63
C ALA A 34 6.93 30.07 17.92
N MET A 35 7.19 30.90 16.90
CA MET A 35 7.92 32.17 17.04
C MET A 35 7.02 33.38 17.31
N LEU A 36 5.70 33.21 17.20
CA LEU A 36 4.72 34.29 17.36
C LEU A 36 4.11 34.30 18.76
N ARG A 37 3.74 35.49 19.22
CA ARG A 37 2.90 35.72 20.40
C ARG A 37 1.73 36.57 19.89
N ASN A 38 0.49 36.31 20.33
CA ASN A 38 -0.78 37.03 20.01
C ASN A 38 -1.73 36.29 19.04
N ALA A 39 -2.82 36.96 18.64
CA ALA A 39 -3.94 36.40 17.88
C ALA A 39 -3.55 35.74 16.54
N GLU A 40 -2.47 36.20 15.92
CA GLU A 40 -1.90 35.60 14.71
C GLU A 40 -1.46 34.15 14.95
N LYS A 41 -0.93 33.86 16.14
CA LYS A 41 -0.56 32.49 16.54
C LYS A 41 -1.78 31.57 16.55
N LEU A 42 -2.90 32.01 17.13
CA LEU A 42 -4.12 31.21 17.22
C LEU A 42 -4.63 30.80 15.82
N ILE A 43 -4.65 31.73 14.89
CA ILE A 43 -5.09 31.48 13.51
C ILE A 43 -4.15 30.49 12.82
N LEU A 44 -2.83 30.68 12.96
CA LEU A 44 -1.84 29.79 12.36
C LEU A 44 -1.90 28.38 12.97
N ASP A 45 -2.07 28.26 14.28
CA ASP A 45 -2.23 26.96 14.95
C ASP A 45 -3.48 26.24 14.41
N MET A 46 -4.61 26.93 14.24
CA MET A 46 -5.81 26.34 13.63
C MET A 46 -5.58 25.86 12.18
N ILE A 47 -4.91 26.66 11.35
CA ILE A 47 -4.60 26.28 9.97
C ILE A 47 -3.64 25.09 9.94
N SER A 48 -2.65 25.07 10.83
CA SER A 48 -1.72 23.96 10.97
C SER A 48 -2.44 22.67 11.36
N SER A 49 -3.28 22.73 12.39
CA SER A 49 -4.10 21.61 12.88
C SER A 49 -5.01 21.06 11.79
N ALA A 50 -5.72 21.92 11.07
CA ALA A 50 -6.58 21.52 9.95
C ALA A 50 -5.76 20.87 8.82
N SER A 51 -4.60 21.44 8.48
CA SER A 51 -3.71 20.90 7.45
C SER A 51 -3.12 19.54 7.86
N HIS A 52 -2.80 19.36 9.14
CA HIS A 52 -2.32 18.09 9.68
C HIS A 52 -3.39 17.00 9.59
N ILE A 53 -4.62 17.32 10.02
CA ILE A 53 -5.75 16.38 9.92
C ILE A 53 -6.00 15.99 8.46
N PHE A 54 -6.07 16.98 7.57
CA PHE A 54 -6.28 16.74 6.15
C PHE A 54 -5.18 15.88 5.54
N SER A 55 -3.91 16.16 5.85
CA SER A 55 -2.78 15.35 5.40
C SER A 55 -2.89 13.90 5.86
N THR A 56 -3.18 13.66 7.14
CA THR A 56 -3.29 12.31 7.69
C THR A 56 -4.46 11.54 7.08
N LEU A 57 -5.59 12.19 6.82
CA LEU A 57 -6.73 11.56 6.13
C LEU A 57 -6.36 11.17 4.69
N ILE A 58 -5.65 12.03 3.96
CA ILE A 58 -5.15 11.69 2.62
C ILE A 58 -4.17 10.54 2.69
N LEU A 59 -3.23 10.55 3.65
CA LEU A 59 -2.27 9.45 3.83
C LEU A 59 -3.00 8.13 4.10
N ALA A 60 -3.96 8.10 5.02
CA ALA A 60 -4.75 6.92 5.32
C ALA A 60 -5.50 6.41 4.08
N TYR A 61 -6.05 7.32 3.27
CA TYR A 61 -6.71 6.96 2.02
C TYR A 61 -5.74 6.42 0.96
N ILE A 62 -4.56 7.01 0.81
CA ILE A 62 -3.49 6.50 -0.07
C ILE A 62 -3.10 5.07 0.34
N LEU A 63 -2.89 4.84 1.65
CA LEU A 63 -2.53 3.53 2.19
C LEU A 63 -3.66 2.51 1.97
N TYR A 64 -4.92 2.93 2.13
CA TYR A 64 -6.08 2.10 1.80
C TYR A 64 -6.09 1.68 0.33
N LEU A 65 -5.91 2.62 -0.60
CA LEU A 65 -5.88 2.33 -2.04
C LEU A 65 -4.73 1.38 -2.40
N ALA A 66 -3.55 1.60 -1.82
CA ALA A 66 -2.39 0.74 -2.04
C ALA A 66 -2.63 -0.69 -1.54
N LEU A 67 -3.14 -0.86 -0.32
CA LEU A 67 -3.47 -2.18 0.22
C LEU A 67 -4.57 -2.87 -0.60
N HIS A 68 -5.58 -2.11 -1.02
CA HIS A 68 -6.65 -2.64 -1.87
C HIS A 68 -6.11 -3.12 -3.21
N TYR A 69 -5.22 -2.35 -3.85
CA TYR A 69 -4.56 -2.76 -5.09
C TYR A 69 -3.78 -4.06 -4.93
N VAL A 70 -2.90 -4.16 -3.91
CA VAL A 70 -2.10 -5.37 -3.68
C VAL A 70 -2.99 -6.59 -3.46
N LYS A 71 -4.08 -6.42 -2.71
CA LYS A 71 -5.10 -7.47 -2.50
C LYS A 71 -5.73 -7.91 -3.82
N GLU A 72 -6.22 -6.97 -4.62
CA GLU A 72 -6.86 -7.25 -5.91
C GLU A 72 -5.89 -7.88 -6.91
N HIS A 73 -4.63 -7.43 -6.95
CA HIS A 73 -3.61 -7.97 -7.83
C HIS A 73 -3.30 -9.44 -7.49
N LYS A 74 -3.13 -9.75 -6.20
CA LYS A 74 -2.96 -11.13 -5.74
C LYS A 74 -4.16 -12.01 -6.09
N MET A 75 -5.39 -11.51 -5.93
CA MET A 75 -6.61 -12.23 -6.31
C MET A 75 -6.70 -12.43 -7.82
N SER A 76 -6.30 -11.44 -8.61
CA SER A 76 -6.23 -11.51 -10.07
C SER A 76 -5.25 -12.61 -10.51
N LEU A 77 -4.03 -12.59 -9.98
CA LEU A 77 -2.99 -13.60 -10.23
C LEU A 77 -3.48 -14.99 -9.89
N TRP A 78 -4.05 -15.18 -8.69
CA TRP A 78 -4.65 -16.46 -8.28
C TRP A 78 -5.74 -16.92 -9.26
N SER A 79 -6.67 -16.04 -9.61
CA SER A 79 -7.78 -16.37 -10.50
C SER A 79 -7.30 -16.75 -11.90
N MET A 80 -6.24 -16.11 -12.39
CA MET A 80 -5.63 -16.41 -13.68
C MET A 80 -4.98 -17.79 -13.66
N VAL A 81 -4.12 -18.04 -12.68
CA VAL A 81 -3.41 -19.33 -12.55
C VAL A 81 -4.42 -20.47 -12.40
N ARG A 82 -5.46 -20.29 -11.59
CA ARG A 82 -6.54 -21.27 -11.44
C ARG A 82 -7.30 -21.53 -12.75
N ARG A 83 -7.66 -20.48 -13.50
CA ARG A 83 -8.34 -20.63 -14.80
C ARG A 83 -7.45 -21.35 -15.81
N ALA A 84 -6.15 -21.03 -15.83
CA ALA A 84 -5.17 -21.68 -16.68
C ALA A 84 -5.05 -23.19 -16.34
N ASN A 85 -4.99 -23.52 -15.05
CA ASN A 85 -4.92 -24.90 -14.56
C ASN A 85 -6.18 -25.72 -14.94
N LEU A 86 -7.38 -25.13 -14.80
CA LEU A 86 -8.65 -25.77 -15.16
C LEU A 86 -8.86 -25.97 -16.66
N ALA A 87 -8.36 -25.05 -17.49
CA ALA A 87 -8.52 -25.12 -18.93
C ALA A 87 -7.72 -26.27 -19.56
N GLU A 88 -6.58 -26.62 -18.95
CA GLU A 88 -5.63 -27.63 -19.43
C GLU A 88 -5.89 -29.03 -18.86
N THR A 89 -6.28 -29.13 -17.59
CA THR A 89 -6.68 -30.42 -16.99
C THR A 89 -7.86 -31.09 -17.70
N ALA A 90 -8.70 -30.31 -18.40
CA ALA A 90 -9.80 -30.83 -19.21
C ALA A 90 -9.39 -31.37 -20.61
N LYS A 91 -8.11 -31.27 -21.01
CA LYS A 91 -7.68 -31.45 -22.40
C LYS A 91 -6.42 -32.31 -22.62
N VAL A 92 -5.88 -32.92 -21.57
CA VAL A 92 -4.57 -33.59 -21.57
C VAL A 92 -4.46 -34.70 -22.61
N ASN A 93 -3.69 -34.46 -23.67
CA ASN A 93 -3.19 -35.51 -24.56
C ASN A 93 -1.76 -35.24 -25.10
N THR A 94 -1.09 -34.15 -24.68
CA THR A 94 0.29 -33.85 -25.13
C THR A 94 1.26 -33.48 -23.99
N ARG A 95 2.55 -33.82 -24.17
CA ARG A 95 3.66 -33.53 -23.23
C ARG A 95 3.85 -32.04 -22.90
N VAL A 96 3.33 -31.14 -23.73
CA VAL A 96 3.39 -29.67 -23.53
C VAL A 96 2.40 -29.23 -22.45
N GLU A 97 1.25 -29.88 -22.38
CA GLU A 97 0.16 -29.57 -21.45
C GLU A 97 0.52 -30.02 -20.03
N GLU A 98 1.30 -31.10 -19.89
CA GLU A 98 1.78 -31.59 -18.60
C GLU A 98 2.74 -30.59 -17.91
N HIS A 99 3.74 -30.08 -18.63
CA HIS A 99 4.66 -29.06 -18.09
C HIS A 99 3.93 -27.78 -17.68
N PHE A 100 2.95 -27.35 -18.47
CA PHE A 100 2.14 -26.17 -18.15
C PHE A 100 1.27 -26.41 -16.89
N THR A 101 0.64 -27.57 -16.78
CA THR A 101 -0.21 -27.93 -15.64
C THR A 101 0.61 -28.01 -14.35
N VAL A 102 1.80 -28.62 -14.40
CA VAL A 102 2.71 -28.66 -13.24
C VAL A 102 3.10 -27.25 -12.82
N ALA A 103 3.52 -26.40 -13.76
CA ALA A 103 3.87 -25.01 -13.48
C ALA A 103 2.71 -24.25 -12.83
N MET A 104 1.48 -24.35 -13.38
CA MET A 104 0.32 -23.68 -12.81
C MET A 104 0.00 -24.21 -11.40
N SER A 105 0.12 -25.52 -11.15
CA SER A 105 -0.17 -26.10 -9.84
C SER A 105 0.82 -25.66 -8.76
N MET A 106 2.10 -25.51 -9.11
CA MET A 106 3.14 -25.00 -8.21
C MET A 106 2.88 -23.53 -7.84
N VAL A 107 2.61 -22.68 -8.83
CA VAL A 107 2.26 -21.27 -8.60
C VAL A 107 0.96 -21.15 -7.83
N GLU A 108 -0.05 -21.96 -8.14
CA GLU A 108 -1.33 -21.95 -7.41
C GLU A 108 -1.11 -22.24 -5.92
N SER A 109 -0.30 -23.25 -5.61
CA SER A 109 0.08 -23.58 -4.24
C SER A 109 0.75 -22.39 -3.56
N ARG A 110 1.73 -21.76 -4.21
CA ARG A 110 2.49 -20.63 -3.61
C ARG A 110 1.59 -19.40 -3.37
N VAL A 111 0.76 -19.04 -4.34
CA VAL A 111 -0.20 -17.92 -4.21
C VAL A 111 -1.22 -18.19 -3.11
N ARG A 112 -1.67 -19.45 -2.95
CA ARG A 112 -2.62 -19.86 -1.90
C ARG A 112 -2.04 -19.78 -0.50
N HIS A 113 -0.77 -20.15 -0.32
CA HIS A 113 -0.09 -20.12 0.99
C HIS A 113 0.40 -18.73 1.37
N SER A 114 0.46 -17.80 0.42
CA SER A 114 0.74 -16.40 0.71
C SER A 114 -0.34 -15.87 1.67
N PRO A 115 0.03 -15.27 2.83
CA PRO A 115 -0.92 -14.91 3.86
C PRO A 115 -2.02 -13.97 3.35
N SER A 116 -3.27 -14.32 3.64
CA SER A 116 -4.42 -13.43 3.51
C SER A 116 -4.29 -12.36 4.59
N ARG A 117 -3.90 -11.14 4.21
CA ARG A 117 -3.81 -10.03 5.17
C ARG A 117 -5.20 -9.42 5.41
N ARG A 118 -5.36 -8.82 6.60
CA ARG A 118 -6.60 -8.14 7.02
C ARG A 118 -7.09 -7.15 5.97
N GLU A 119 -8.40 -6.96 5.93
CA GLU A 119 -9.09 -6.04 5.02
C GLU A 119 -8.47 -4.63 5.05
N PRO A 120 -8.20 -3.99 3.89
CA PRO A 120 -7.66 -2.62 3.82
C PRO A 120 -8.42 -1.62 4.69
N MET A 121 -9.74 -1.79 4.80
CA MET A 121 -10.62 -0.97 5.63
C MET A 121 -10.26 -1.02 7.12
N THR A 122 -9.79 -2.17 7.62
CA THR A 122 -9.36 -2.29 9.02
C THR A 122 -8.16 -1.40 9.30
N PHE A 123 -7.18 -1.34 8.41
CA PHE A 123 -6.01 -0.46 8.57
C PHE A 123 -6.40 1.01 8.47
N PHE A 124 -7.28 1.37 7.53
CA PHE A 124 -7.81 2.72 7.42
C PHE A 124 -8.43 3.19 8.74
N LEU A 125 -9.32 2.38 9.33
CA LEU A 125 -9.97 2.70 10.60
C LEU A 125 -8.98 2.76 11.78
N LEU A 126 -7.98 1.86 11.81
CA LEU A 126 -6.92 1.84 12.83
C LEU A 126 -5.97 3.04 12.74
N ILE A 127 -5.92 3.75 11.61
CA ILE A 127 -5.17 5.00 11.47
C ILE A 127 -6.08 6.18 11.82
N VAL A 128 -7.25 6.27 11.18
CA VAL A 128 -8.11 7.47 11.25
C VAL A 128 -8.74 7.65 12.63
N LEU A 129 -9.28 6.58 13.24
CA LEU A 129 -9.99 6.71 14.52
C LEU A 129 -9.06 7.11 15.67
N PRO A 130 -7.92 6.41 15.91
CA PRO A 130 -6.98 6.83 16.94
C PRO A 130 -6.39 8.21 16.65
N PHE A 131 -6.15 8.55 15.38
CA PHE A 131 -5.66 9.86 15.03
C PHE A 131 -6.64 10.98 15.37
N ILE A 132 -7.90 10.91 14.93
CA ILE A 132 -8.90 11.96 15.19
C ILE A 132 -9.16 12.10 16.69
N ILE A 133 -9.37 10.98 17.39
CA ILE A 133 -9.64 10.99 18.84
C ILE A 133 -8.42 11.53 19.58
N GLY A 134 -7.22 11.02 19.26
CA GLY A 134 -5.98 11.44 19.90
C GLY A 134 -5.67 12.92 19.68
N PHE A 135 -5.90 13.41 18.46
CA PHE A 135 -5.73 14.81 18.10
C PHE A 135 -6.67 15.73 18.92
N MET A 136 -7.96 15.38 18.97
CA MET A 136 -8.95 16.12 19.75
C MET A 136 -8.60 16.17 21.24
N LEU A 137 -8.17 15.03 21.82
CA LEU A 137 -7.76 14.97 23.22
C LEU A 137 -6.55 15.86 23.52
N VAL A 138 -5.53 15.82 22.66
CA VAL A 138 -4.32 16.65 22.82
C VAL A 138 -4.64 18.13 22.67
N GLU A 139 -5.47 18.51 21.70
CA GLU A 139 -5.88 19.90 21.47
C GLU A 139 -6.71 20.46 22.63
N ILE A 140 -7.70 19.71 23.13
CA ILE A 140 -8.54 20.14 24.25
C ILE A 140 -7.67 20.32 25.50
N ALA A 141 -6.89 19.31 25.85
CA ALA A 141 -6.10 19.36 27.08
C ALA A 141 -4.93 20.36 26.98
N GLY A 142 -4.31 20.49 25.82
CA GLY A 142 -3.19 21.41 25.57
C GLY A 142 -3.60 22.88 25.61
N LYS A 143 -4.86 23.22 25.29
CA LYS A 143 -5.39 24.58 25.41
C LYS A 143 -5.78 24.93 26.85
N GLN A 144 -6.33 23.98 27.60
CA GLN A 144 -6.80 24.22 28.96
C GLN A 144 -5.68 24.22 30.01
N LEU A 145 -4.63 23.41 29.83
CA LEU A 145 -3.55 23.28 30.82
C LEU A 145 -2.79 24.60 31.10
N PRO A 146 -2.44 25.44 30.10
CA PRO A 146 -1.74 26.71 30.34
C PRO A 146 -2.61 27.81 30.97
N GLU A 147 -3.94 27.69 30.91
CA GLU A 147 -4.88 28.65 31.52
C GLU A 147 -4.96 28.48 33.05
N LEU A 148 -4.40 27.40 33.59
CA LEU A 148 -4.36 27.13 35.01
C LEU A 148 -3.23 27.94 35.67
N GLU A 149 -3.63 28.96 36.44
CA GLU A 149 -2.75 29.76 37.30
C GLU A 149 -1.87 28.85 38.19
N PRO A 150 -0.52 29.00 38.16
CA PRO A 150 0.41 28.20 38.98
C PRO A 150 0.16 28.30 40.48
N THR A 151 -0.52 29.36 40.93
CA THR A 151 -0.84 29.62 42.33
C THR A 151 -2.01 28.76 42.84
N ALA A 152 -2.86 28.22 41.95
CA ALA A 152 -3.99 27.36 42.28
C ALA A 152 -3.68 25.85 42.16
N LEU A 153 -2.41 25.48 42.01
CA LEU A 153 -1.96 24.14 41.65
C LEU A 153 -2.42 23.05 42.64
N LEU A 154 -2.36 23.34 43.94
CA LEU A 154 -2.87 22.45 45.00
C LEU A 154 -4.40 22.36 45.03
N GLN A 155 -5.09 23.44 44.67
CA GLN A 155 -6.56 23.51 44.68
C GLN A 155 -7.19 22.85 43.45
N ARG A 156 -6.44 22.76 42.34
CA ARG A 156 -6.89 22.22 41.04
C ARG A 156 -6.15 20.96 40.62
N MET A 157 -5.57 20.24 41.58
CA MET A 157 -4.75 19.06 41.29
C MET A 157 -5.51 17.98 40.52
N GLU A 158 -6.80 17.79 40.82
CA GLU A 158 -7.68 16.85 40.08
C GLU A 158 -7.84 17.25 38.61
N GLU A 159 -8.07 18.53 38.32
CA GLU A 159 -8.18 19.08 36.95
C GLU A 159 -6.86 18.89 36.18
N ILE A 160 -5.72 19.21 36.81
CA ILE A 160 -4.40 19.02 36.21
C ILE A 160 -4.13 17.54 35.90
N MET A 161 -4.48 16.64 36.82
CA MET A 161 -4.33 15.19 36.62
C MET A 161 -5.20 14.70 35.47
N LEU A 162 -6.46 15.15 35.39
CA LEU A 162 -7.37 14.80 34.30
C LEU A 162 -6.81 15.27 32.95
N LEU A 163 -6.43 16.54 32.83
CA LEU A 163 -5.88 17.10 31.58
C LEU A 163 -4.57 16.41 31.18
N SER A 164 -3.71 16.11 32.15
CA SER A 164 -2.47 15.34 31.90
C SER A 164 -2.76 13.92 31.41
N ALA A 165 -3.77 13.25 31.99
CA ALA A 165 -4.20 11.94 31.54
C ALA A 165 -4.77 11.98 30.11
N LEU A 166 -5.54 13.02 29.76
CA LEU A 166 -6.05 13.22 28.41
C LEU A 166 -4.91 13.48 27.41
N LEU A 167 -3.89 14.27 27.77
CA LEU A 167 -2.69 14.47 26.94
C LEU A 167 -1.95 13.15 26.69
N LEU A 168 -1.74 12.34 27.74
CA LEU A 168 -1.06 11.05 27.61
C LEU A 168 -1.85 10.07 26.75
N LEU A 169 -3.15 9.94 26.99
CA LEU A 169 -4.04 9.10 26.19
C LEU A 169 -4.06 9.55 24.73
N GLY A 170 -4.21 10.85 24.50
CA GLY A 170 -4.21 11.43 23.16
C GLY A 170 -2.89 11.18 22.42
N GLY A 171 -1.76 11.42 23.09
CA GLY A 171 -0.43 11.13 22.56
C GLY A 171 -0.23 9.65 22.22
N PHE A 172 -0.72 8.73 23.05
CA PHE A 172 -0.66 7.30 22.78
C PHE A 172 -1.48 6.89 21.54
N LEU A 173 -2.68 7.47 21.35
CA LEU A 173 -3.52 7.21 20.19
C LEU A 173 -2.90 7.76 18.89
N LEU A 174 -2.29 8.95 18.95
CA LEU A 174 -1.54 9.53 17.82
C LEU A 174 -0.34 8.66 17.45
N LEU A 175 0.43 8.21 18.44
CA LEU A 175 1.55 7.29 18.23
C LEU A 175 1.09 5.97 17.60
N THR A 176 -0.06 5.44 18.04
CA THR A 176 -0.65 4.23 17.47
C THR A 176 -0.97 4.40 15.99
N ALA A 177 -1.60 5.51 15.59
CA ALA A 177 -1.90 5.79 14.18
C ALA A 177 -0.63 5.86 13.32
N GLU A 178 0.43 6.47 13.85
CA GLU A 178 1.74 6.56 13.17
C GLU A 178 2.42 5.19 13.03
N VAL A 179 2.44 4.38 14.10
CA VAL A 179 2.99 3.01 14.07
C VAL A 179 2.23 2.13 13.07
N VAL A 180 0.90 2.22 13.04
CA VAL A 180 0.08 1.49 12.06
C VAL A 180 0.39 1.96 10.63
N SER A 181 0.56 3.26 10.39
CA SER A 181 0.92 3.79 9.05
C SER A 181 2.26 3.23 8.56
N VAL A 182 3.27 3.23 9.44
CA VAL A 182 4.60 2.65 9.15
C VAL A 182 4.49 1.14 8.89
N TYR A 183 3.71 0.44 9.69
CA TYR A 183 3.47 -0.98 9.51
C TYR A 183 2.84 -1.28 8.15
N VAL A 184 1.85 -0.49 7.72
CA VAL A 184 1.26 -0.66 6.38
C VAL A 184 2.31 -0.46 5.27
N LEU A 185 3.18 0.54 5.36
CA LEU A 185 4.26 0.73 4.38
C LEU A 185 5.23 -0.45 4.32
N HIS A 186 5.58 -1.02 5.48
CA HIS A 186 6.38 -2.24 5.55
C HIS A 186 5.68 -3.42 4.84
N ILE A 187 4.40 -3.62 5.14
CA ILE A 187 3.57 -4.67 4.54
C ILE A 187 3.54 -4.53 3.03
N LEU A 188 3.26 -3.33 2.52
CA LEU A 188 3.17 -3.08 1.09
C LEU A 188 4.46 -3.44 0.37
N ASN A 189 5.62 -3.03 0.90
CA ASN A 189 6.90 -3.39 0.28
C ASN A 189 7.13 -4.92 0.34
N ARG A 190 6.79 -5.58 1.45
CA ARG A 190 6.96 -7.04 1.57
C ARG A 190 6.06 -7.81 0.60
N ASP A 191 4.78 -7.47 0.54
CA ASP A 191 3.80 -8.19 -0.28
C ASP A 191 4.07 -7.99 -1.78
N MET A 192 4.47 -6.78 -2.17
CA MET A 192 4.85 -6.52 -3.56
C MET A 192 6.09 -7.33 -3.97
N ASN A 193 7.10 -7.46 -3.10
CA ASN A 193 8.25 -8.34 -3.36
C ASN A 193 7.84 -9.82 -3.47
N GLU A 194 6.91 -10.28 -2.61
CA GLU A 194 6.45 -11.67 -2.62
C GLU A 194 5.67 -12.00 -3.90
N ILE A 195 4.81 -11.09 -4.38
CA ILE A 195 4.13 -11.22 -5.67
C ILE A 195 5.14 -11.24 -6.81
N GLU A 196 6.11 -10.33 -6.78
CA GLU A 196 7.14 -10.22 -7.80
C GLU A 196 7.92 -11.54 -7.97
N GLU A 197 8.29 -12.18 -6.86
CA GLU A 197 8.97 -13.48 -6.83
C GLU A 197 8.11 -14.62 -7.39
N VAL A 198 6.80 -14.61 -7.13
CA VAL A 198 5.88 -15.61 -7.66
C VAL A 198 5.72 -15.46 -9.18
N GLU A 199 5.66 -14.23 -9.66
CA GLU A 199 5.62 -13.93 -11.09
C GLU A 199 6.90 -14.33 -11.80
N ASP A 200 8.07 -14.09 -11.21
CA ASP A 200 9.35 -14.52 -11.78
C ASP A 200 9.44 -16.04 -11.87
N GLU A 201 9.01 -16.73 -10.82
CA GLU A 201 8.95 -18.19 -10.81
C GLU A 201 8.03 -18.70 -11.93
N LEU A 202 6.84 -18.10 -12.06
CA LEU A 202 5.90 -18.38 -13.15
C LEU A 202 6.54 -18.18 -14.53
N ILE A 203 7.21 -17.05 -14.78
CA ILE A 203 7.88 -16.77 -16.05
C ILE A 203 8.99 -17.81 -16.30
N SER A 204 9.79 -18.13 -15.28
CA SER A 204 10.89 -19.08 -15.39
C SER A 204 10.41 -20.49 -15.77
N MET A 205 9.30 -20.94 -15.18
CA MET A 205 8.71 -22.25 -15.48
C MET A 205 8.06 -22.29 -16.87
N LEU A 206 7.55 -21.17 -17.36
CA LEU A 206 6.93 -21.06 -18.68
C LEU A 206 7.92 -20.77 -19.81
N LYS A 207 9.18 -20.42 -19.50
CA LYS A 207 10.21 -20.13 -20.50
C LYS A 207 10.36 -21.20 -21.60
N PRO A 208 10.42 -22.51 -21.28
CA PRO A 208 10.49 -23.55 -22.32
C PRO A 208 9.28 -23.55 -23.26
N LEU A 209 8.11 -23.16 -22.77
CA LEU A 209 6.88 -23.04 -23.56
C LEU A 209 6.89 -21.79 -24.43
N PHE A 210 7.38 -20.66 -23.91
CA PHE A 210 7.58 -19.44 -24.70
C PHE A 210 8.50 -19.72 -25.90
N ASP A 211 9.64 -20.38 -25.66
CA ASP A 211 10.61 -20.71 -26.71
C ASP A 211 9.99 -21.66 -27.76
N LYS A 212 9.27 -22.70 -27.31
CA LYS A 212 8.60 -23.65 -28.21
C LYS A 212 7.50 -23.00 -29.07
N LEU A 213 6.80 -22.01 -28.52
CA LEU A 213 5.72 -21.30 -29.20
C LEU A 213 6.19 -20.06 -29.96
N SER A 214 7.51 -19.78 -30.00
CA SER A 214 8.08 -18.57 -30.61
C SER A 214 7.45 -17.27 -30.05
N ILE A 215 7.08 -17.28 -28.76
CA ILE A 215 6.58 -16.12 -28.03
C ILE A 215 7.76 -15.49 -27.31
N SER A 216 7.96 -14.18 -27.46
CA SER A 216 8.97 -13.47 -26.67
C SER A 216 8.69 -13.64 -25.19
N THR A 217 9.66 -14.16 -24.43
CA THR A 217 9.59 -14.20 -22.97
C THR A 217 9.46 -12.76 -22.45
N PRO A 218 8.52 -12.46 -21.53
CA PRO A 218 8.45 -11.13 -20.94
C PRO A 218 9.73 -10.85 -20.16
N ARG A 219 10.40 -9.74 -20.48
CA ARG A 219 11.55 -9.24 -19.71
C ARG A 219 11.05 -8.16 -18.76
N ARG A 220 11.45 -8.27 -17.49
CA ARG A 220 11.18 -7.24 -16.49
C ARG A 220 12.24 -6.15 -16.57
N ASP A 221 11.81 -4.90 -16.68
CA ASP A 221 12.70 -3.73 -16.75
C ASP A 221 12.83 -3.03 -15.39
N TYR A 222 11.87 -3.26 -14.49
CA TYR A 222 11.86 -2.72 -13.12
C TYR A 222 11.69 -3.83 -12.07
N SER A 223 12.57 -3.89 -11.07
CA SER A 223 12.41 -4.75 -9.90
C SER A 223 12.20 -3.91 -8.65
N ILE A 224 11.30 -4.35 -7.76
CA ILE A 224 10.98 -3.68 -6.52
C ILE A 224 12.17 -3.80 -5.56
N PRO A 225 12.70 -2.67 -5.05
CA PRO A 225 13.76 -2.72 -4.07
C PRO A 225 13.29 -3.35 -2.75
N ARG A 226 14.08 -4.29 -2.22
CA ARG A 226 13.94 -4.78 -0.84
C ARG A 226 14.45 -3.70 0.12
N ARG A 227 13.52 -2.99 0.78
CA ARG A 227 13.87 -1.87 1.66
C ARG A 227 13.97 -2.33 3.11
N SER A 228 15.03 -1.90 3.80
CA SER A 228 15.17 -2.13 5.24
C SER A 228 14.18 -1.27 6.01
N THR A 229 13.19 -1.90 6.61
CA THR A 229 12.14 -1.21 7.38
C THR A 229 12.71 -0.50 8.60
N LEU A 230 13.66 -1.13 9.29
CA LEU A 230 14.32 -0.53 10.46
C LEU A 230 15.08 0.74 10.06
N LEU A 231 15.84 0.70 8.96
CA LEU A 231 16.54 1.88 8.47
C LEU A 231 15.58 3.03 8.16
N TYR A 232 14.44 2.71 7.52
CA TYR A 232 13.45 3.70 7.14
C TYR A 232 12.72 4.29 8.36
N ILE A 233 12.50 3.50 9.41
CA ILE A 233 12.01 3.98 10.72
C ILE A 233 13.02 4.97 11.33
N ILE A 234 14.31 4.58 11.38
CA ILE A 234 15.37 5.44 11.92
C ILE A 234 15.44 6.76 11.15
N LEU A 235 15.45 6.71 9.81
CA LEU A 235 15.44 7.92 8.97
C LEU A 235 14.20 8.78 9.19
N THR A 236 13.03 8.16 9.39
CA THR A 236 11.79 8.88 9.73
C THR A 236 11.91 9.60 11.07
N MET A 237 12.48 8.97 12.08
CA MET A 237 12.73 9.60 13.39
C MET A 237 13.77 10.73 13.28
N LEU A 238 14.91 10.49 12.61
CA LEU A 238 15.99 11.48 12.45
C LEU A 238 15.55 12.73 11.69
N THR A 239 14.59 12.59 10.77
CA THR A 239 14.04 13.69 9.97
C THR A 239 12.73 14.24 10.53
N LEU A 240 12.35 13.86 11.77
CA LEU A 240 11.12 14.29 12.43
C LEU A 240 9.86 14.07 11.56
N GLY A 241 9.81 12.95 10.84
CA GLY A 241 8.69 12.57 9.98
C GLY A 241 8.82 12.95 8.51
N LEU A 242 9.75 13.83 8.10
CA LEU A 242 9.87 14.26 6.71
C LEU A 242 10.21 13.11 5.75
N PHE A 243 11.08 12.18 6.17
CA PHE A 243 11.44 11.02 5.34
C PHE A 243 10.25 10.09 5.06
N LYS A 244 9.19 10.12 5.89
CA LYS A 244 7.95 9.34 5.64
C LYS A 244 7.32 9.74 4.30
N ILE A 245 7.39 11.01 3.90
CA ILE A 245 6.87 11.49 2.62
C ILE A 245 7.59 10.79 1.46
N TYR A 246 8.93 10.72 1.52
CA TYR A 246 9.72 9.98 0.54
C TYR A 246 9.40 8.49 0.55
N TRP A 247 9.22 7.89 1.72
CA TRP A 247 8.87 6.47 1.83
C TRP A 247 7.54 6.16 1.12
N VAL A 248 6.50 6.96 1.40
CA VAL A 248 5.20 6.87 0.72
C VAL A 248 5.36 6.99 -0.79
N TYR A 249 6.12 7.99 -1.27
CA TYR A 249 6.42 8.13 -2.70
C TYR A 249 7.07 6.87 -3.29
N ALA A 250 8.13 6.38 -2.64
CA ALA A 250 8.92 5.27 -3.15
C ALA A 250 8.11 3.97 -3.25
N VAL A 251 7.36 3.62 -2.20
CA VAL A 251 6.60 2.35 -2.17
C VAL A 251 5.33 2.42 -3.01
N ILE A 252 4.62 3.55 -2.98
CA ILE A 252 3.26 3.60 -3.53
C ILE A 252 3.24 4.21 -4.93
N PHE A 253 3.96 5.31 -5.14
CA PHE A 253 3.88 6.05 -6.41
C PHE A 253 4.97 5.66 -7.40
N LYS A 254 6.07 5.07 -6.93
CA LYS A 254 7.14 4.53 -7.78
C LYS A 254 6.98 3.02 -7.96
N ASP A 255 7.00 2.23 -6.89
CA ASP A 255 7.01 0.76 -7.04
C ASP A 255 5.72 0.19 -7.62
N ILE A 256 4.56 0.48 -7.02
CA ILE A 256 3.26 -0.06 -7.48
C ILE A 256 2.99 0.34 -8.94
N VAL A 257 3.23 1.60 -9.29
CA VAL A 257 3.02 2.10 -10.66
C VAL A 257 3.94 1.42 -11.66
N ASN A 258 5.20 1.20 -11.30
CA ASN A 258 6.12 0.49 -12.19
C ASN A 258 5.79 -0.99 -12.29
N HIS A 259 5.36 -1.63 -11.19
CA HIS A 259 4.93 -3.03 -11.16
C HIS A 259 3.72 -3.25 -12.07
N GLU A 260 2.73 -2.35 -12.03
CA GLU A 260 1.55 -2.44 -12.91
C GLU A 260 1.92 -2.46 -14.41
N ASN A 261 2.96 -1.70 -14.79
CA ASN A 261 3.45 -1.71 -16.16
C ASN A 261 4.09 -3.07 -16.52
N GLU A 262 4.84 -3.68 -15.60
CA GLU A 262 5.44 -5.01 -15.77
C GLU A 262 4.37 -6.11 -15.85
N ASP A 263 3.37 -6.06 -14.97
CA ASP A 263 2.21 -6.95 -14.96
C ASP A 263 1.55 -7.02 -16.33
N SER A 264 1.35 -5.86 -16.96
CA SER A 264 0.71 -5.76 -18.27
C SER A 264 1.45 -6.58 -19.34
N LYS A 265 2.77 -6.72 -19.25
CA LYS A 265 3.59 -7.51 -20.19
C LYS A 265 3.40 -9.00 -19.93
N ILE A 266 3.41 -9.41 -18.66
CA ILE A 266 3.22 -10.80 -18.22
C ILE A 266 1.83 -11.30 -18.63
N TYR A 267 0.78 -10.55 -18.29
CA TYR A 267 -0.61 -10.89 -18.60
C TYR A 267 -0.85 -11.05 -20.11
N LYS A 268 -0.26 -10.18 -20.95
CA LYS A 268 -0.33 -10.30 -22.42
C LYS A 268 0.30 -11.58 -22.94
N CYS A 269 1.41 -12.02 -22.35
CA CYS A 269 2.10 -13.25 -22.77
C CYS A 269 1.31 -14.50 -22.35
N LEU A 270 0.81 -14.51 -21.12
CA LEU A 270 -0.02 -15.61 -20.60
C LEU A 270 -1.33 -15.76 -21.39
N SER A 271 -1.98 -14.65 -21.78
CA SER A 271 -3.19 -14.71 -22.60
C SER A 271 -2.94 -15.33 -23.98
N LYS A 272 -1.75 -15.09 -24.58
CA LYS A 272 -1.38 -15.70 -25.86
C LYS A 272 -1.21 -17.21 -25.74
N ILE A 273 -0.55 -17.70 -24.68
CA ILE A 273 -0.43 -19.14 -24.43
C ILE A 273 -1.82 -19.78 -24.29
N MET A 274 -2.68 -19.20 -23.45
CA MET A 274 -4.03 -19.73 -23.23
C MET A 274 -4.86 -19.78 -24.52
N HIS A 275 -4.72 -18.78 -25.40
CA HIS A 275 -5.40 -18.76 -26.69
C HIS A 275 -4.88 -19.82 -27.67
N ILE A 276 -3.56 -20.05 -27.71
CA ILE A 276 -2.96 -21.06 -28.60
C ILE A 276 -3.37 -22.46 -28.15
N SER A 277 -3.29 -22.74 -26.84
CA SER A 277 -3.73 -24.01 -26.26
C SER A 277 -5.21 -24.29 -26.59
N THR A 278 -6.08 -23.30 -26.40
CA THR A 278 -7.51 -23.46 -26.74
C THR A 278 -7.75 -23.71 -28.23
N LYS A 279 -7.05 -23.01 -29.14
CA LYS A 279 -7.22 -23.20 -30.60
C LYS A 279 -6.73 -24.57 -31.07
N ASN A 280 -5.56 -25.02 -30.61
CA ASN A 280 -5.02 -26.34 -30.96
C ASN A 280 -5.93 -27.47 -30.48
N SER A 281 -6.54 -27.33 -29.30
CA SER A 281 -7.48 -28.31 -28.79
C SER A 281 -8.77 -28.42 -29.62
N LEU A 282 -9.27 -27.31 -30.18
CA LEU A 282 -10.47 -27.33 -31.03
C LEU A 282 -10.16 -27.94 -32.40
N TYR A 283 -8.97 -27.68 -32.95
CA TYR A 283 -8.53 -28.30 -34.19
C TYR A 283 -8.42 -29.82 -34.06
N ASN A 284 -7.74 -30.33 -33.02
CA ASN A 284 -7.62 -31.78 -32.81
C ASN A 284 -8.98 -32.46 -32.60
N ARG A 285 -9.94 -31.77 -31.97
CA ARG A 285 -11.29 -32.32 -31.74
C ARG A 285 -12.13 -32.42 -33.03
N ASN A 286 -11.91 -31.52 -33.98
CA ASN A 286 -12.63 -31.51 -35.27
C ASN A 286 -11.99 -32.40 -36.34
N VAL A 287 -10.73 -32.84 -36.13
CA VAL A 287 -10.02 -33.75 -37.04
C VAL A 287 -10.19 -35.20 -36.62
N LEU A 288 -10.43 -35.47 -35.33
CA LEU A 288 -10.59 -36.81 -34.77
C LEU A 288 -12.05 -37.21 -34.48
N GLY A 289 -13.02 -36.34 -34.75
CA GLY A 289 -14.46 -36.59 -34.62
C GLY A 289 -15.17 -36.43 -35.95
#